data_AF-A0A9D5AQN9-F1
#
_entry.id   AF-A0A9D5AQN9-F1
#
_cell.length_a   1.000
_cell.length_b   1.000
_cell.length_c   1.000
_cell.angle_alpha   90.00
_cell.angle_beta   90.00
_cell.angle_gamma   90.00
#
_symmetry.space_group_name_H-M   'P 1'
#
loop_
_entity.id
_entity.type
_entity.pdbx_description
1 polymer ?
#
loop_
_entity_poly.entity_id
_entity_poly.type
_entity_poly.pdbx_seq_one_letter_code
_entity_poly.pdbx_strand_id
1 'polypeptide(L)'
;MLWWNGCWWGRNGSWRHISPIRHGLCKLRSCAQFRGGDSPYYNIDLKEIHVAGKRLPLNPSVFDGKHGTVLDSGTTYAYLPEEVFLAFKEAIVKELQSFNQISGPDPNYNDLCFSGAGIGASQLSKNFPVVDMVFGNGHKYSLSPENYMFRHSKVRGAYCLGIFQNGKDPTTLLGGIVVRNTLVMYDREQTKIGFWKTNCAELWERLQISMTPPPTFPNTEAINSTNSVGPSVAPSVSQHGIPPGTFQIAQITVVLSFNISYGDMKPHLTELAGLIAHELDVNTSQIQLLNFTSFGNDSLSRWAITPRPHADYFSNTAVMSIIGRLEHHMELPNTFGSYKLIDWNVEPLSKRNWWQRHYMVVGLVVLLTLLLGLSTYGIFLIWKKRQQSEHSYKPVDVAVSEQELQPL
;
A
#
# COMPACT_ATOMS: atom_id res chain seq x y z
N MET A 1 24.99 -0.73 13.62
CA MET A 1 23.88 -1.08 14.55
C MET A 1 22.67 -0.27 14.10
N LEU A 2 21.77 -0.87 13.31
CA LEU A 2 20.57 -1.64 13.68
C LEU A 2 19.32 -0.74 13.91
N TRP A 3 18.41 -0.73 12.92
CA TRP A 3 16.93 -0.66 12.99
C TRP A 3 16.20 0.68 13.35
N TRP A 4 15.72 1.50 12.37
CA TRP A 4 14.41 1.63 11.66
C TRP A 4 13.43 2.72 12.15
N ASN A 5 13.04 3.63 11.24
CA ASN A 5 11.66 3.93 10.80
C ASN A 5 11.73 5.01 9.69
N GLY A 6 10.86 4.90 8.69
CA GLY A 6 10.94 5.59 7.39
C GLY A 6 10.79 4.57 6.27
N CYS A 7 10.22 4.92 5.11
CA CYS A 7 10.00 3.97 4.02
C CYS A 7 11.33 3.51 3.39
N TRP A 8 12.10 2.66 4.08
CA TRP A 8 13.48 2.32 3.73
C TRP A 8 13.81 0.88 4.10
N TRP A 9 13.19 -0.15 3.47
CA TRP A 9 13.64 -1.55 3.66
C TRP A 9 14.42 -2.14 2.49
N GLY A 10 15.72 -2.40 2.67
CA GLY A 10 16.50 -3.31 1.84
C GLY A 10 16.67 -4.65 2.55
N ARG A 11 16.19 -5.76 1.97
CA ARG A 11 16.54 -7.13 2.42
C ARG A 11 18.04 -7.34 2.20
N ASN A 12 18.70 -7.97 3.17
CA ASN A 12 20.08 -8.50 3.13
C ASN A 12 21.27 -7.56 3.42
N GLY A 13 21.10 -6.46 4.18
CA GLY A 13 22.26 -5.64 4.57
C GLY A 13 23.06 -5.07 3.39
N SER A 14 22.46 -5.07 2.20
CA SER A 14 22.98 -4.48 0.97
C SER A 14 22.18 -3.21 0.71
N TRP A 15 22.89 -2.08 0.66
CA TRP A 15 22.37 -0.84 0.12
C TRP A 15 21.93 -1.07 -1.31
N ARG A 16 20.62 -0.95 -1.59
CA ARG A 16 20.16 -0.82 -2.96
C ARG A 16 19.65 0.59 -3.17
N HIS A 17 20.41 1.31 -3.98
CA HIS A 17 20.00 2.53 -4.64
C HIS A 17 18.64 2.27 -5.30
N ILE A 18 17.59 2.95 -4.85
CA ILE A 18 16.49 3.25 -5.77
C ILE A 18 17.15 4.22 -6.78
N SER A 19 17.35 3.79 -8.02
CA SER A 19 17.81 4.68 -9.09
C SER A 19 16.93 5.93 -9.12
N PRO A 20 17.52 7.09 -9.39
CA PRO A 20 17.16 8.31 -8.73
C PRO A 20 15.73 8.69 -9.11
N ILE A 21 14.92 9.07 -8.11
CA ILE A 21 13.99 10.17 -8.36
C ILE A 21 14.91 11.37 -8.66
N ARG A 22 15.34 11.50 -9.92
CA ARG A 22 16.21 12.59 -10.36
C ARG A 22 15.41 13.86 -10.12
N HIS A 23 15.85 14.64 -9.13
CA HIS A 23 15.50 16.04 -8.98
C HIS A 23 13.99 16.30 -8.93
N GLY A 24 13.35 16.12 -7.77
CA GLY A 24 11.92 16.46 -7.69
C GLY A 24 11.24 16.44 -6.33
N LEU A 25 11.71 15.65 -5.35
CA LEU A 25 11.03 15.59 -4.04
C LEU A 25 10.96 16.98 -3.39
N CYS A 26 12.06 17.73 -3.41
CA CYS A 26 12.08 19.11 -2.89
C CYS A 26 11.34 20.14 -3.72
N LYS A 27 11.00 19.83 -4.98
CA LYS A 27 10.22 20.72 -5.83
C LYS A 27 8.71 20.62 -5.53
N LEU A 28 8.29 19.56 -4.82
CA LEU A 28 6.88 19.25 -4.57
C LEU A 28 6.55 19.07 -3.07
N ARG A 29 7.55 18.99 -2.16
CA ARG A 29 7.37 18.55 -0.76
C ARG A 29 8.33 19.24 0.23
N SER A 30 8.11 18.97 1.52
CA SER A 30 8.90 19.47 2.64
C SER A 30 10.38 19.10 2.50
N CYS A 31 11.26 20.10 2.60
CA CYS A 31 12.70 19.88 2.51
C CYS A 31 13.46 20.71 3.54
N ALA A 32 14.41 20.04 4.19
CA ALA A 32 15.41 20.67 5.03
C ALA A 32 16.72 20.78 4.26
N GLN A 33 17.46 21.86 4.51
CA GLN A 33 18.85 21.97 4.09
C GLN A 33 19.73 21.22 5.11
N PHE A 34 20.81 20.58 4.66
CA PHE A 34 21.84 20.18 5.60
C PHE A 34 22.44 21.41 6.28
N ARG A 35 22.65 21.33 7.58
CA ARG A 35 23.44 22.35 8.28
C ARG A 35 24.91 22.21 7.85
N GLY A 36 25.49 23.29 7.31
CA GLY A 36 26.89 23.30 6.88
C GLY A 36 27.86 23.14 8.06
N GLY A 37 28.95 22.38 7.84
CA GLY A 37 30.03 22.13 8.81
C GLY A 37 30.62 20.72 8.67
N ASP A 38 31.80 20.49 9.25
CA ASP A 38 32.48 19.17 9.29
C ASP A 38 31.83 18.23 10.32
N SER A 39 30.52 18.00 10.20
CA SER A 39 29.78 17.06 11.04
C SER A 39 29.76 15.68 10.39
N PRO A 40 30.00 14.58 11.15
CA PRO A 40 29.82 13.23 10.64
C PRO A 40 28.34 12.82 10.53
N TYR A 41 27.40 13.69 10.93
CA TYR A 41 25.97 13.38 11.03
C TYR A 41 25.13 14.06 9.95
N TYR A 42 23.94 13.51 9.68
CA TYR A 42 22.93 14.15 8.84
C TYR A 42 22.19 15.23 9.63
N ASN A 43 22.75 16.44 9.61
CA ASN A 43 22.20 17.56 10.33
C ASN A 43 21.16 18.33 9.53
N ILE A 44 19.97 18.52 10.07
CA ILE A 44 18.94 19.37 9.46
C ILE A 44 18.89 20.72 10.15
N ASP A 45 18.65 21.79 9.37
CA ASP A 45 18.55 23.14 9.90
C ASP A 45 17.16 23.45 10.47
N LEU A 46 16.79 22.80 11.57
CA LEU A 46 15.55 23.06 12.32
C LEU A 46 15.65 24.40 13.05
N LYS A 47 14.61 25.24 12.95
CA LYS A 47 14.56 26.56 13.59
C LYS A 47 13.37 26.77 14.51
N GLU A 48 12.24 26.14 14.21
CA GLU A 48 11.03 26.31 15.00
C GLU A 48 10.25 25.00 15.10
N ILE A 49 9.52 24.84 16.20
CA ILE A 49 8.47 23.83 16.35
C ILE A 49 7.16 24.57 16.59
N HIS A 50 6.10 24.20 15.86
CA HIS A 50 4.76 24.71 16.07
C HIS A 50 3.87 23.58 16.58
N VAL A 51 3.05 23.85 17.60
CA VAL A 51 2.06 22.90 18.14
C VAL A 51 0.68 23.50 17.93
N ALA A 52 -0.22 22.78 17.26
CA ALA A 52 -1.54 23.28 16.88
C ALA A 52 -1.46 24.63 16.12
N GLY A 53 -0.44 24.78 15.25
CA GLY A 53 -0.19 25.99 14.47
C GLY A 53 0.43 27.16 15.26
N LYS A 54 0.66 27.02 16.56
CA LYS A 54 1.29 28.05 17.41
C LYS A 54 2.78 27.75 17.56
N ARG A 55 3.62 28.73 17.23
CA ARG A 55 5.08 28.65 17.42
C ARG A 55 5.43 28.56 18.91
N LEU A 56 6.33 27.65 19.27
CA LEU A 56 6.91 27.61 20.62
C LEU A 56 7.75 28.88 20.88
N PRO A 57 7.67 29.50 22.08
CA PRO A 57 8.36 30.74 22.41
C PRO A 57 9.85 30.51 22.72
N LEU A 58 10.61 30.05 21.73
CA LEU A 58 12.02 29.66 21.85
C LEU A 58 12.88 30.47 20.87
N ASN A 59 14.12 30.76 21.27
CA ASN A 59 15.12 31.32 20.35
C ASN A 59 15.56 30.23 19.35
N PRO A 60 15.56 30.46 18.02
CA PRO A 60 15.99 29.46 17.05
C PRO A 60 17.39 28.86 17.28
N SER A 61 18.28 29.57 17.98
CA SER A 61 19.63 29.07 18.29
C SER A 61 19.64 27.85 19.23
N VAL A 62 18.53 27.55 19.93
CA VAL A 62 18.45 26.36 20.80
C VAL A 62 18.59 25.05 20.03
N PHE A 63 18.26 25.04 18.73
CA PHE A 63 18.39 23.88 17.86
C PHE A 63 19.80 23.70 17.27
N ASP A 64 20.69 24.65 17.53
CA ASP A 64 22.05 24.72 16.99
C ASP A 64 23.12 24.23 18.00
N GLY A 65 22.70 23.71 19.16
CA GLY A 65 23.60 23.29 20.25
C GLY A 65 24.37 21.99 19.98
N LYS A 66 25.67 21.95 20.33
CA LYS A 66 26.59 20.81 20.14
C LYS A 66 26.57 20.24 18.71
N HIS A 67 25.80 19.19 18.46
CA HIS A 67 25.65 18.61 17.12
C HIS A 67 24.43 19.15 16.37
N GLY A 68 23.71 20.15 16.89
CA GLY A 68 22.51 20.71 16.30
C GLY A 68 21.35 19.71 16.28
N THR A 69 20.59 19.68 15.18
CA THR A 69 19.52 18.71 14.96
C THR A 69 19.99 17.59 14.04
N VAL A 70 20.07 16.37 14.56
CA VAL A 70 20.53 15.17 13.85
C VAL A 70 19.33 14.30 13.49
N LEU A 71 19.22 13.91 12.22
CA LEU A 71 18.30 12.86 11.79
C LEU A 71 18.99 11.50 11.93
N ASP A 72 18.50 10.67 12.85
CA ASP A 72 19.15 9.41 13.24
C ASP A 72 18.21 8.20 13.16
N SER A 73 18.36 7.40 12.11
CA SER A 73 17.59 6.16 11.95
C SER A 73 17.92 5.07 12.98
N GLY A 74 19.02 5.19 13.72
CA GLY A 74 19.42 4.27 14.79
C GLY A 74 18.79 4.58 16.15
N THR A 75 18.06 5.70 16.25
CA THR A 75 17.34 6.08 17.46
C THR A 75 15.84 5.83 17.27
N THR A 76 15.16 5.20 18.23
CA THR A 76 13.72 4.89 18.12
C THR A 76 12.83 6.12 18.25
N TYR A 77 13.05 6.92 19.28
CA TYR A 77 12.25 8.09 19.64
C TYR A 77 12.97 9.40 19.30
N ALA A 78 12.33 10.55 19.50
CA ALA A 78 13.04 11.82 19.41
C ALA A 78 13.45 12.33 20.80
N TYR A 79 14.58 13.02 20.84
CA TYR A 79 15.12 13.62 22.05
C TYR A 79 15.40 15.10 21.78
N LEU A 80 14.79 15.96 22.59
CA LEU A 80 14.91 17.40 22.49
C LEU A 80 15.78 17.94 23.64
N PRO A 81 16.53 19.04 23.44
CA PRO A 81 17.16 19.77 24.53
C PRO A 81 16.13 20.15 25.59
N GLU A 82 16.56 20.24 26.85
CA GLU A 82 15.67 20.47 28.01
C GLU A 82 14.67 21.61 27.82
N GLU A 83 15.13 22.80 27.45
CA GLU A 83 14.28 23.97 27.22
C GLU A 83 13.23 23.72 26.13
N VAL A 84 13.63 23.06 25.05
CA VAL A 84 12.73 22.73 23.92
C VAL A 84 11.70 21.68 24.33
N PHE A 85 12.14 20.63 25.05
CA PHE A 85 11.25 19.58 25.54
C PHE A 85 10.20 20.13 26.49
N LEU A 86 10.59 21.00 27.43
CA LEU A 86 9.65 21.59 28.40
C LEU A 86 8.59 22.45 27.70
N ALA A 87 9.00 23.33 26.79
CA ALA A 87 8.06 24.15 26.01
C ALA A 87 7.13 23.30 25.13
N PHE A 88 7.68 22.24 24.50
CA PHE A 88 6.90 21.31 23.69
C PHE A 88 5.88 20.53 24.53
N LYS A 89 6.32 19.99 25.67
CA LYS A 89 5.48 19.26 26.64
C LYS A 89 4.34 20.14 27.13
N GLU A 90 4.62 21.37 27.54
CA GLU A 90 3.61 22.32 28.01
C GLU A 90 2.57 22.59 26.92
N ALA A 91 3.00 22.85 25.68
CA ALA A 91 2.11 23.08 24.57
C ALA A 91 1.21 21.87 24.25
N ILE A 92 1.76 20.65 24.28
CA ILE A 92 0.97 19.42 24.07
C ILE A 92 -0.04 19.21 25.20
N VAL A 93 0.38 19.33 26.46
CA VAL A 93 -0.53 19.18 27.62
C VAL A 93 -1.67 20.19 27.55
N LYS A 94 -1.37 21.43 27.15
CA LYS A 94 -2.37 22.48 26.98
C LYS A 94 -3.43 22.14 25.92
N GLU A 95 -3.04 21.54 24.80
CA GLU A 95 -3.98 21.13 23.75
C GLU A 95 -4.74 19.84 24.12
N LEU A 96 -4.30 19.10 25.15
CA LEU A 96 -4.87 17.82 25.58
C LEU A 96 -5.53 17.85 26.96
N GLN A 97 -5.90 19.03 27.47
CA GLN A 97 -6.48 19.20 28.81
C GLN A 97 -7.76 18.40 29.05
N SER A 98 -8.50 18.03 28.00
CA SER A 98 -9.71 17.21 28.08
C SER A 98 -9.43 15.71 28.25
N PHE A 99 -8.17 15.27 28.13
CA PHE A 99 -7.78 13.87 28.24
C PHE A 99 -7.20 13.56 29.62
N ASN A 100 -7.45 12.34 30.10
CA ASN A 100 -6.90 11.88 31.36
C ASN A 100 -5.44 11.48 31.18
N GLN A 101 -4.55 12.21 31.85
CA GLN A 101 -3.14 11.83 31.95
C GLN A 101 -2.99 10.56 32.78
N ILE A 102 -2.24 9.59 32.26
CA ILE A 102 -1.97 8.31 32.92
C ILE A 102 -0.46 8.02 32.91
N SER A 103 -0.02 7.11 33.79
CA SER A 103 1.36 6.62 33.79
C SER A 103 1.67 5.81 32.54
N GLY A 104 2.97 5.70 32.22
CA GLY A 104 3.46 4.85 31.14
C GLY A 104 3.24 3.35 31.35
N PRO A 105 3.40 2.54 30.28
CA PRO A 105 3.29 1.10 30.37
C PRO A 105 4.38 0.45 31.21
N ASP A 106 5.58 1.05 31.27
CA ASP A 106 6.67 0.62 32.12
C ASP A 106 6.81 1.58 33.31
N PRO A 107 6.58 1.13 34.56
CA PRO A 107 6.63 1.99 35.74
C PRO A 107 8.04 2.50 36.05
N ASN A 108 9.10 1.96 35.43
CA ASN A 108 10.46 2.47 35.59
C ASN A 108 10.71 3.79 34.85
N TYR A 109 9.83 4.14 33.91
CA TYR A 109 9.93 5.35 33.11
C TYR A 109 8.77 6.30 33.39
N ASN A 110 9.07 7.59 33.44
CA ASN A 110 8.07 8.63 33.66
C ASN A 110 7.52 9.15 32.32
N ASP A 111 6.88 8.26 31.56
CA ASP A 111 6.30 8.60 30.25
C ASP A 111 5.06 9.48 30.42
N LEU A 112 4.94 10.50 29.57
CA LEU A 112 3.73 11.32 29.49
C LEU A 112 2.70 10.63 28.59
N CYS A 113 1.65 10.07 29.18
CA CYS A 113 0.60 9.35 28.45
C CYS A 113 -0.80 9.92 28.70
N PHE A 114 -1.68 9.74 27.73
CA PHE A 114 -3.07 10.20 27.75
C PHE A 114 -4.00 9.04 27.38
N SER A 115 -5.11 8.90 28.10
CA SER A 115 -6.14 7.89 27.83
C SER A 115 -7.43 8.53 27.29
N GLY A 116 -8.26 7.73 26.61
CA GLY A 116 -9.53 8.20 26.04
C GLY A 116 -9.43 8.68 24.59
N ALA A 117 -8.28 8.50 23.94
CA ALA A 117 -8.03 8.92 22.57
C ALA A 117 -8.66 8.01 21.50
N GLY A 118 -9.20 6.85 21.89
CA GLY A 118 -9.70 5.86 20.94
C GLY A 118 -8.59 5.03 20.30
N ILE A 119 -8.91 4.16 19.33
CA ILE A 119 -7.96 3.12 18.86
C ILE A 119 -7.57 3.31 17.39
N GLY A 120 -8.39 4.02 16.61
CA GLY A 120 -8.17 4.20 15.17
C GLY A 120 -7.26 5.39 14.87
N ALA A 121 -6.47 5.30 13.80
CA ALA A 121 -5.63 6.41 13.30
C ALA A 121 -6.44 7.69 12.99
N SER A 122 -7.69 7.53 12.56
CA SER A 122 -8.62 8.65 12.33
C SER A 122 -9.09 9.32 13.62
N GLN A 123 -9.19 8.59 14.74
CA GLN A 123 -9.47 9.17 16.05
C GLN A 123 -8.23 9.86 16.60
N LEU A 124 -7.05 9.26 16.43
CA LEU A 124 -5.78 9.85 16.82
C LEU A 124 -5.57 11.22 16.16
N SER A 125 -5.77 11.31 14.84
CA SER A 125 -5.63 12.57 14.09
C SER A 125 -6.66 13.64 14.45
N LYS A 126 -7.80 13.26 15.02
CA LYS A 126 -8.83 14.20 15.50
C LYS A 126 -8.56 14.70 16.92
N ASN A 127 -7.96 13.86 17.75
CA ASN A 127 -7.83 14.06 19.18
C ASN A 127 -6.50 14.73 19.57
N PHE A 128 -5.48 14.63 18.72
CA PHE A 128 -4.16 15.16 18.97
C PHE A 128 -3.76 16.22 17.93
N PRO A 129 -3.02 17.27 18.33
CA PRO A 129 -2.70 18.37 17.43
C PRO A 129 -1.70 17.97 16.33
N VAL A 130 -1.67 18.73 15.25
CA VAL A 130 -0.53 18.67 14.31
C VAL A 130 0.66 19.37 14.94
N VAL A 131 1.85 18.81 14.73
CA VAL A 131 3.14 19.42 15.12
C VAL A 131 3.93 19.73 13.86
N ASP A 132 4.34 20.98 13.66
CA ASP A 132 5.17 21.35 12.51
C ASP A 132 6.61 21.59 12.94
N MET A 133 7.54 21.00 12.19
CA MET A 133 8.96 21.35 12.24
C MET A 133 9.27 22.33 11.11
N VAL A 134 9.76 23.52 11.45
CA VAL A 134 10.06 24.59 10.48
C VAL A 134 11.57 24.72 10.32
N PHE A 135 12.04 24.59 9.08
CA PHE A 135 13.46 24.64 8.75
C PHE A 135 13.91 26.06 8.39
N GLY A 136 15.21 26.34 8.37
CA GLY A 136 15.76 27.67 8.10
C GLY A 136 15.43 28.24 6.71
N ASN A 137 15.06 27.39 5.75
CA ASN A 137 14.55 27.81 4.44
C ASN A 137 13.03 28.11 4.43
N GLY A 138 12.37 28.07 5.59
CA GLY A 138 10.93 28.30 5.74
C GLY A 138 10.04 27.11 5.39
N HIS A 139 10.59 26.00 4.87
CA HIS A 139 9.79 24.80 4.61
C HIS A 139 9.35 24.16 5.93
N LYS A 140 8.15 23.59 5.93
CA LYS A 140 7.56 22.92 7.08
C LYS A 140 7.44 21.43 6.85
N TYR A 141 7.79 20.62 7.84
CA TYR A 141 7.47 19.20 7.90
C TYR A 141 6.41 18.97 8.99
N SER A 142 5.19 18.66 8.55
CA SER A 142 4.04 18.44 9.43
C SER A 142 3.97 17.00 9.92
N LEU A 143 4.14 16.84 11.22
CA LEU A 143 4.01 15.61 11.96
C LEU A 143 2.55 15.42 12.38
N SER A 144 2.00 14.28 12.00
CA SER A 144 0.75 13.79 12.57
C SER A 144 1.01 13.08 13.91
N PRO A 145 -0.03 12.79 14.69
CA PRO A 145 0.12 12.15 15.99
C PRO A 145 0.93 10.84 15.96
N GLU A 146 0.84 10.02 14.91
CA GLU A 146 1.67 8.81 14.78
C GLU A 146 3.19 9.06 14.65
N ASN A 147 3.59 10.32 14.43
CA ASN A 147 4.98 10.73 14.33
C ASN A 147 5.57 11.25 15.65
N TYR A 148 4.77 11.40 16.70
CA TYR A 148 5.25 11.84 18.01
C TYR A 148 4.56 11.16 19.19
N MET A 149 3.57 10.29 18.94
CA MET A 149 2.89 9.46 19.93
C MET A 149 3.09 7.97 19.63
N PHE A 150 3.32 7.16 20.67
CA PHE A 150 3.31 5.70 20.59
C PHE A 150 2.17 5.12 21.43
N ARG A 151 1.72 3.90 21.10
CA ARG A 151 0.56 3.29 21.75
C ARG A 151 0.94 2.75 23.12
N HIS A 152 0.08 2.99 24.11
CA HIS A 152 0.22 2.38 25.43
C HIS A 152 -0.11 0.89 25.34
N SER A 153 0.83 0.02 25.74
CA SER A 153 0.66 -1.45 25.58
C SER A 153 -0.39 -2.05 26.52
N LYS A 154 -0.56 -1.48 27.73
CA LYS A 154 -1.49 -2.00 28.76
C LYS A 154 -2.89 -1.36 28.77
N VAL A 155 -3.05 -0.12 28.29
CA VAL A 155 -4.31 0.63 28.36
C VAL A 155 -4.82 0.89 26.95
N ARG A 156 -5.93 0.25 26.60
CA ARG A 156 -6.51 0.33 25.26
C ARG A 156 -6.97 1.75 24.95
N GLY A 157 -6.52 2.29 23.84
CA GLY A 157 -6.84 3.66 23.40
C GLY A 157 -6.13 4.75 24.20
N ALA A 158 -5.03 4.41 24.87
CA ALA A 158 -4.09 5.37 25.41
C ALA A 158 -2.81 5.44 24.57
N TYR A 159 -2.20 6.63 24.58
CA TYR A 159 -0.98 6.93 23.82
C TYR A 159 -0.02 7.75 24.67
N CYS A 160 1.26 7.59 24.41
CA CYS A 160 2.36 8.18 25.14
C CYS A 160 3.22 9.02 24.21
N LEU A 161 3.78 10.10 24.73
CA LEU A 161 4.68 10.97 24.00
C LEU A 161 5.98 10.21 23.68
N GLY A 162 6.29 10.06 22.38
CA GLY A 162 7.56 9.49 21.91
C GLY A 162 8.63 10.55 21.64
N ILE A 163 8.53 11.67 22.33
CA ILE A 163 9.52 12.75 22.36
C ILE A 163 9.93 12.92 23.81
N PHE A 164 11.24 12.89 24.08
CA PHE A 164 11.81 12.89 25.41
C PHE A 164 12.83 14.01 25.58
N GLN A 165 13.19 14.32 26.83
CA GLN A 165 14.30 15.21 27.13
C GLN A 165 15.64 14.49 26.88
N ASN A 166 16.58 15.17 26.22
CA ASN A 166 17.93 14.64 25.96
C ASN A 166 18.89 14.85 27.16
N GLY A 167 18.41 14.66 28.38
CA GLY A 167 19.16 14.98 29.59
C GLY A 167 19.73 16.40 29.58
N LYS A 168 21.07 16.50 29.73
CA LYS A 168 21.85 17.76 29.63
C LYS A 168 22.52 17.96 28.27
N ASP A 169 22.29 17.07 27.30
CA ASP A 169 22.87 17.20 25.97
C ASP A 169 22.03 18.19 25.13
N PRO A 170 22.61 19.27 24.61
CA PRO A 170 21.88 20.26 23.82
C PRO A 170 21.65 19.82 22.36
N THR A 171 22.00 18.59 21.99
CA THR A 171 21.71 18.01 20.67
C THR A 171 20.23 17.65 20.57
N THR A 172 19.61 17.95 19.43
CA THR A 172 18.31 17.37 19.07
C THR A 172 18.53 16.09 18.27
N LEU A 173 17.97 14.97 18.72
CA LEU A 173 17.96 13.70 17.98
C LEU A 173 16.56 13.44 17.44
N LEU A 174 16.42 13.37 16.12
CA LEU A 174 15.19 13.00 15.45
C LEU A 174 15.27 11.53 15.06
N GLY A 175 14.71 10.68 15.92
CA GLY A 175 14.65 9.25 15.69
C GLY A 175 13.52 8.79 14.80
N GLY A 176 13.38 7.48 14.70
CA GLY A 176 12.45 6.80 13.82
C GLY A 176 10.99 7.23 13.95
N ILE A 177 10.53 7.57 15.16
CA ILE A 177 9.14 7.98 15.36
C ILE A 177 8.75 9.17 14.46
N VAL A 178 9.63 10.17 14.31
CA VAL A 178 9.32 11.40 13.55
C VAL A 178 9.23 11.18 12.04
N VAL A 179 9.73 10.05 11.55
CA VAL A 179 9.73 9.67 10.12
C VAL A 179 8.90 8.41 9.84
N ARG A 180 8.09 7.97 10.80
CA ARG A 180 7.10 6.91 10.58
C ARG A 180 6.16 7.26 9.43
N ASN A 181 5.89 6.30 8.54
CA ASN A 181 5.08 6.53 7.33
C ASN A 181 5.54 7.76 6.52
N THR A 182 6.86 7.93 6.41
CA THR A 182 7.48 9.00 5.64
C THR A 182 8.62 8.43 4.82
N LEU A 183 8.60 8.70 3.51
CA LEU A 183 9.75 8.49 2.64
C LEU A 183 10.72 9.65 2.86
N VAL A 184 11.90 9.33 3.36
CA VAL A 184 13.00 10.28 3.56
C VAL A 184 13.96 10.18 2.38
N MET A 185 14.39 11.28 1.80
CA MET A 185 15.37 11.27 0.71
C MET A 185 16.58 12.08 1.11
N TYR A 186 17.77 11.47 1.09
CA TYR A 186 19.04 12.13 1.33
C TYR A 186 19.66 12.53 -0.01
N ASP A 187 19.57 13.82 -0.35
CA ASP A 187 20.21 14.39 -1.53
C ASP A 187 21.56 15.00 -1.13
N ARG A 188 22.61 14.18 -1.19
CA ARG A 188 23.97 14.59 -0.84
C ARG A 188 24.58 15.56 -1.85
N GLU A 189 24.15 15.52 -3.10
CA GLU A 189 24.66 16.39 -4.17
C GLU A 189 24.18 17.83 -3.97
N GLN A 190 22.89 18.01 -3.67
CA GLN A 190 22.31 19.33 -3.40
C GLN A 190 22.30 19.72 -1.93
N THR A 191 22.84 18.86 -1.07
CA THR A 191 22.88 19.02 0.38
C THR A 191 21.51 19.21 1.05
N LYS A 192 20.52 18.40 0.66
CA LYS A 192 19.12 18.49 1.12
C LYS A 192 18.59 17.17 1.67
N ILE A 193 17.62 17.25 2.56
CA ILE A 193 16.78 16.12 2.97
C ILE A 193 15.33 16.43 2.60
N GLY A 194 14.70 15.51 1.88
CA GLY A 194 13.27 15.56 1.57
C GLY A 194 12.44 14.65 2.47
N PHE A 195 11.29 15.15 2.92
CA PHE A 195 10.30 14.39 3.67
C PHE A 195 9.01 14.27 2.86
N TRP A 196 8.55 13.04 2.67
CA TRP A 196 7.30 12.76 1.99
C TRP A 196 6.44 11.79 2.78
N LYS A 197 5.39 12.31 3.42
CA LYS A 197 4.35 11.49 4.05
C LYS A 197 3.78 10.46 3.08
N THR A 198 4.03 9.19 3.37
CA THR A 198 3.80 8.08 2.46
C THR A 198 3.35 6.86 3.25
N ASN A 199 2.31 6.18 2.78
CA ASN A 199 1.99 4.86 3.28
C ASN A 199 3.12 3.89 2.86
N CYS A 200 4.04 3.60 3.79
CA CYS A 200 5.22 2.80 3.46
C CYS A 200 4.87 1.36 3.09
N ALA A 201 3.77 0.81 3.62
CA ALA A 201 3.30 -0.52 3.23
C ALA A 201 2.87 -0.53 1.76
N GLU A 202 2.04 0.44 1.36
CA GLU A 202 1.59 0.58 -0.03
C GLU A 202 2.76 0.89 -0.99
N LEU A 203 3.69 1.76 -0.60
CA LEU A 203 4.87 2.06 -1.41
C LEU A 203 5.72 0.79 -1.62
N TRP A 204 5.88 -0.01 -0.58
CA TRP A 204 6.64 -1.25 -0.64
C TRP A 204 6.01 -2.28 -1.59
N GLU A 205 4.69 -2.47 -1.51
CA GLU A 205 3.93 -3.33 -2.43
C GLU A 205 4.14 -2.90 -3.88
N ARG A 206 4.06 -1.60 -4.18
CA ARG A 206 4.27 -1.06 -5.52
C ARG A 206 5.69 -1.28 -6.04
N LEU A 207 6.70 -1.12 -5.19
CA LEU A 207 8.10 -1.36 -5.56
C LEU A 207 8.37 -2.84 -5.84
N GLN A 208 7.71 -3.76 -5.12
CA GLN A 208 7.84 -5.21 -5.35
C GLN A 208 7.25 -5.64 -6.72
N ILE A 209 6.13 -5.02 -7.14
CA ILE A 209 5.52 -5.26 -8.47
C ILE A 209 6.46 -4.81 -9.61
N SER A 210 7.24 -3.76 -9.40
CA SER A 210 8.18 -3.25 -10.41
C SER A 210 9.45 -4.09 -10.61
N MET A 211 9.74 -5.03 -9.69
CA MET A 211 10.94 -5.87 -9.73
C MET A 211 10.68 -7.30 -10.24
N THR A 212 9.45 -7.62 -10.65
CA THR A 212 9.19 -8.87 -11.39
C THR A 212 9.61 -8.66 -12.85
N PRO A 213 10.52 -9.48 -13.42
CA PRO A 213 10.84 -9.38 -14.84
C PRO A 213 9.55 -9.57 -15.65
N PRO A 214 9.31 -8.76 -16.70
CA PRO A 214 8.24 -9.09 -17.64
C PRO A 214 8.46 -10.51 -18.18
N PRO A 215 7.39 -11.30 -18.39
CA PRO A 215 7.51 -12.62 -19.00
C PRO A 215 8.25 -12.48 -20.34
N THR A 216 9.29 -13.28 -20.50
CA THR A 216 10.16 -13.31 -21.68
C THR A 216 9.31 -13.65 -22.90
N PHE A 217 9.00 -12.65 -23.73
CA PHE A 217 8.49 -12.89 -25.08
C PHE A 217 9.66 -13.28 -25.98
N PRO A 218 9.51 -14.27 -26.87
CA PRO A 218 10.55 -14.64 -27.83
C PRO A 218 10.89 -13.45 -28.73
N ASN A 219 12.18 -13.26 -28.97
CA ASN A 219 12.78 -12.23 -29.80
C ASN A 219 12.01 -11.98 -31.11
N THR A 220 11.72 -10.72 -31.41
CA THR A 220 11.60 -10.27 -32.80
C THR A 220 12.25 -8.89 -32.94
N GLU A 221 13.36 -8.92 -33.65
CA GLU A 221 14.09 -7.91 -34.42
C GLU A 221 13.81 -6.41 -34.25
N ALA A 222 14.92 -5.68 -34.15
CA ALA A 222 15.06 -4.24 -34.03
C ALA A 222 14.63 -3.47 -35.30
N ILE A 223 13.96 -2.33 -35.13
CA ILE A 223 14.03 -1.20 -36.07
C ILE A 223 14.10 0.12 -35.27
N ASN A 224 15.16 0.88 -35.57
CA ASN A 224 15.43 2.24 -35.11
C ASN A 224 14.38 3.23 -35.63
N SER A 225 13.99 4.23 -34.82
CA SER A 225 13.76 5.62 -35.29
C SER A 225 13.54 6.60 -34.13
N THR A 226 14.39 7.62 -34.11
CA THR A 226 14.33 8.88 -33.35
C THR A 226 13.18 9.78 -33.85
N ASN A 227 12.47 10.49 -32.97
CA ASN A 227 12.16 11.94 -33.06
C ASN A 227 11.12 12.47 -32.01
N SER A 228 11.53 13.59 -31.36
CA SER A 228 10.81 14.81 -30.91
C SER A 228 9.54 14.82 -30.02
N VAL A 229 9.72 15.36 -28.80
CA VAL A 229 9.04 16.48 -28.07
C VAL A 229 7.49 16.64 -28.06
N GLY A 230 6.90 16.40 -26.86
CA GLY A 230 5.90 17.22 -26.11
C GLY A 230 4.44 17.34 -26.59
N PRO A 231 3.49 17.88 -25.78
CA PRO A 231 3.27 17.81 -24.32
C PRO A 231 1.94 17.05 -24.00
N SER A 232 1.77 16.45 -22.82
CA SER A 232 0.41 16.03 -22.43
C SER A 232 0.21 15.95 -20.90
N VAL A 233 -0.59 16.91 -20.43
CA VAL A 233 -1.76 16.79 -19.56
C VAL A 233 -1.68 15.79 -18.39
N ALA A 234 -1.85 16.33 -17.18
CA ALA A 234 -2.06 15.59 -15.94
C ALA A 234 -3.26 14.61 -16.03
N PRO A 235 -3.14 13.39 -15.51
CA PRO A 235 -4.29 12.63 -15.04
C PRO A 235 -4.51 12.90 -13.55
N SER A 236 -5.70 13.41 -13.28
CA SER A 236 -6.50 13.32 -12.08
C SER A 236 -6.41 12.00 -11.28
N VAL A 237 -6.37 12.13 -9.96
CA VAL A 237 -7.18 11.40 -8.96
C VAL A 237 -7.18 9.85 -8.99
N SER A 238 -6.44 9.29 -8.01
CA SER A 238 -6.72 8.12 -7.14
C SER A 238 -6.74 6.68 -7.68
N GLN A 239 -6.18 5.76 -6.86
CA GLN A 239 -6.68 4.41 -6.43
C GLN A 239 -5.47 3.63 -5.84
N HIS A 240 -5.27 3.54 -4.52
CA HIS A 240 -5.93 2.59 -3.62
C HIS A 240 -6.12 3.20 -2.22
N GLY A 241 -7.18 3.98 -2.07
CA GLY A 241 -7.97 3.86 -0.85
C GLY A 241 -8.89 2.66 -1.04
N ILE A 242 -9.05 1.83 -0.01
CA ILE A 242 -10.32 1.14 0.22
C ILE A 242 -11.33 2.27 0.49
N PRO A 243 -12.28 2.57 -0.41
CA PRO A 243 -13.39 3.44 -0.06
C PRO A 243 -14.24 2.72 1.00
N PRO A 244 -15.07 3.43 1.79
CA PRO A 244 -16.05 2.77 2.64
C PRO A 244 -17.06 2.05 1.73
N GLY A 245 -16.80 0.76 1.49
CA GLY A 245 -17.55 -0.12 0.62
C GLY A 245 -17.07 -1.55 0.86
N THR A 246 -18.01 -2.46 1.06
CA THR A 246 -17.78 -3.86 1.43
C THR A 246 -17.02 -4.62 0.33
N PHE A 247 -15.68 -4.65 0.39
CA PHE A 247 -14.89 -5.58 -0.43
C PHE A 247 -14.99 -6.97 0.16
N GLN A 248 -15.50 -7.91 -0.64
CA GLN A 248 -15.53 -9.33 -0.31
C GLN A 248 -14.11 -9.88 -0.45
N ILE A 249 -13.58 -10.49 0.60
CA ILE A 249 -12.20 -11.00 0.64
C ILE A 249 -12.23 -12.47 0.26
N ALA A 250 -11.49 -12.87 -0.76
CA ALA A 250 -11.50 -14.23 -1.28
C ALA A 250 -10.49 -15.13 -0.57
N GLN A 251 -9.34 -14.58 -0.17
CA GLN A 251 -8.25 -15.34 0.42
C GLN A 251 -7.37 -14.43 1.29
N ILE A 252 -6.84 -14.98 2.37
CA ILE A 252 -5.79 -14.33 3.16
C ILE A 252 -4.54 -15.21 3.01
N THR A 253 -3.40 -14.63 2.67
CA THR A 253 -2.14 -15.37 2.53
C THR A 253 -1.19 -14.97 3.64
N VAL A 254 -0.58 -15.94 4.32
CA VAL A 254 0.32 -15.75 5.46
C VAL A 254 1.68 -16.39 5.17
N VAL A 255 2.77 -15.71 5.50
CA VAL A 255 4.15 -16.19 5.29
C VAL A 255 4.86 -16.28 6.63
N LEU A 256 5.30 -17.48 6.99
CA LEU A 256 6.02 -17.78 8.24
C LEU A 256 7.44 -18.25 7.92
N SER A 257 8.43 -17.72 8.64
CA SER A 257 9.78 -18.28 8.65
C SER A 257 10.00 -19.14 9.88
N PHE A 258 10.72 -20.24 9.75
CA PHE A 258 11.12 -21.14 10.83
C PHE A 258 12.62 -21.39 10.79
N ASN A 259 13.25 -21.55 11.95
CA ASN A 259 14.65 -21.97 12.09
C ASN A 259 14.72 -23.50 12.21
N ILE A 260 14.22 -24.19 11.19
CA ILE A 260 14.29 -25.64 11.03
C ILE A 260 14.34 -25.96 9.54
N SER A 261 15.08 -27.01 9.19
CA SER A 261 15.25 -27.44 7.79
C SER A 261 13.96 -28.01 7.22
N TYR A 262 13.81 -27.99 5.89
CA TYR A 262 12.66 -28.63 5.24
C TYR A 262 12.58 -30.13 5.53
N GLY A 263 13.71 -30.83 5.63
CA GLY A 263 13.74 -32.27 5.88
C GLY A 263 13.06 -32.65 7.19
N ASP A 264 13.35 -31.88 8.24
CA ASP A 264 12.81 -32.08 9.58
C ASP A 264 11.37 -31.55 9.70
N MET A 265 11.04 -30.47 8.98
CA MET A 265 9.69 -29.89 8.98
C MET A 265 8.67 -30.72 8.18
N LYS A 266 9.08 -31.32 7.07
CA LYS A 266 8.20 -32.00 6.11
C LYS A 266 7.20 -32.99 6.75
N PRO A 267 7.59 -33.88 7.68
CA PRO A 267 6.63 -34.80 8.31
C PRO A 267 5.60 -34.09 9.21
N HIS A 268 5.89 -32.88 9.70
CA HIS A 268 5.04 -32.13 10.63
C HIS A 268 4.20 -31.03 9.97
N LEU A 269 4.21 -30.90 8.63
CA LEU A 269 3.46 -29.84 7.94
C LEU A 269 1.94 -29.88 8.20
N THR A 270 1.38 -31.08 8.34
CA THR A 270 -0.05 -31.26 8.65
C THR A 270 -0.37 -30.81 10.07
N GLU A 271 0.52 -31.11 11.03
CA GLU A 271 0.40 -30.69 12.42
C GLU A 271 0.52 -29.16 12.53
N LEU A 272 1.48 -28.58 11.80
CA LEU A 272 1.68 -27.13 11.72
C LEU A 272 0.47 -26.42 11.14
N ALA A 273 -0.16 -26.95 10.08
CA ALA A 273 -1.40 -26.41 9.54
C ALA A 273 -2.53 -26.41 10.61
N GLY A 274 -2.58 -27.45 11.44
CA GLY A 274 -3.49 -27.56 12.57
C GLY A 274 -3.30 -26.45 13.61
N LEU A 275 -2.04 -26.19 13.97
CA LEU A 275 -1.67 -25.16 14.94
C LEU A 275 -1.94 -23.75 14.41
N ILE A 276 -1.63 -23.49 13.14
CA ILE A 276 -1.97 -22.21 12.48
C ILE A 276 -3.48 -22.00 12.48
N ALA A 277 -4.26 -23.04 12.19
CA ALA A 277 -5.72 -22.95 12.23
C ALA A 277 -6.24 -22.63 13.64
N HIS A 278 -5.67 -23.27 14.67
CA HIS A 278 -6.00 -23.02 16.08
C HIS A 278 -5.70 -21.57 16.48
N GLU A 279 -4.49 -21.08 16.20
CA GLU A 279 -4.07 -19.72 16.54
C GLU A 279 -4.92 -18.64 15.84
N LEU A 280 -5.33 -18.91 14.61
CA LEU A 280 -6.18 -18.01 13.82
C LEU A 280 -7.68 -18.19 14.06
N ASP A 281 -8.08 -19.15 14.90
CA ASP A 281 -9.48 -19.47 15.20
C ASP A 281 -10.30 -19.78 13.92
N VAL A 282 -9.71 -20.61 13.05
CA VAL A 282 -10.30 -21.10 11.80
C VAL A 282 -10.25 -22.63 11.74
N ASN A 283 -11.00 -23.24 10.82
CA ASN A 283 -10.95 -24.69 10.63
C ASN A 283 -9.67 -25.09 9.89
N THR A 284 -9.09 -26.25 10.22
CA THR A 284 -7.91 -26.79 9.52
C THR A 284 -8.11 -26.96 8.02
N SER A 285 -9.34 -27.27 7.58
CA SER A 285 -9.71 -27.35 6.15
C SER A 285 -9.56 -26.02 5.38
N GLN A 286 -9.51 -24.89 6.10
CA GLN A 286 -9.33 -23.56 5.50
C GLN A 286 -7.85 -23.21 5.30
N ILE A 287 -6.91 -23.98 5.87
CA ILE A 287 -5.47 -23.73 5.77
C ILE A 287 -4.88 -24.60 4.65
N GLN A 288 -4.27 -23.96 3.65
CA GLN A 288 -3.62 -24.64 2.53
C GLN A 288 -2.17 -24.21 2.40
N LEU A 289 -1.23 -25.16 2.36
CA LEU A 289 0.16 -24.86 2.07
C LEU A 289 0.32 -24.52 0.58
N LEU A 290 0.70 -23.29 0.27
CA LEU A 290 0.96 -22.84 -1.09
C LEU A 290 2.39 -23.19 -1.52
N ASN A 291 3.36 -22.92 -0.65
CA ASN A 291 4.77 -23.15 -0.96
C ASN A 291 5.56 -23.34 0.34
N PHE A 292 6.60 -24.17 0.27
CA PHE A 292 7.60 -24.31 1.31
C PHE A 292 9.00 -24.30 0.68
N THR A 293 9.85 -23.39 1.13
CA THR A 293 11.23 -23.23 0.63
C THR A 293 12.23 -23.29 1.78
N SER A 294 13.31 -24.05 1.63
CA SER A 294 14.40 -24.14 2.61
C SER A 294 15.60 -23.31 2.15
N PHE A 295 16.26 -22.63 3.07
CA PHE A 295 17.52 -21.92 2.87
C PHE A 295 18.48 -22.28 4.01
N GLY A 296 19.29 -23.33 3.82
CA GLY A 296 20.15 -23.85 4.89
C GLY A 296 19.32 -24.40 6.06
N ASN A 297 19.55 -23.88 7.27
CA ASN A 297 18.82 -24.26 8.48
C ASN A 297 17.49 -23.51 8.66
N ASP A 298 17.22 -22.50 7.82
CA ASP A 298 15.96 -21.76 7.84
C ASP A 298 15.00 -22.28 6.78
N SER A 299 13.71 -22.09 7.03
CA SER A 299 12.66 -22.39 6.08
C SER A 299 11.58 -21.29 6.06
N LEU A 300 10.94 -21.16 4.91
CA LEU A 300 9.83 -20.24 4.67
C LEU A 300 8.63 -21.06 4.18
N SER A 301 7.50 -20.89 4.85
CA SER A 301 6.23 -21.50 4.47
C SER A 301 5.21 -20.41 4.14
N ARG A 302 4.45 -20.63 3.09
CA ARG A 302 3.37 -19.75 2.64
C ARG A 302 2.06 -20.51 2.72
N TRP A 303 1.11 -19.96 3.45
CA TRP A 303 -0.18 -20.57 3.72
C TRP A 303 -1.29 -19.69 3.18
N ALA A 304 -2.26 -20.28 2.51
CA ALA A 304 -3.52 -19.65 2.18
C ALA A 304 -4.56 -20.01 3.24
N ILE A 305 -5.24 -19.01 3.76
CA ILE A 305 -6.47 -19.15 4.53
C ILE A 305 -7.61 -18.85 3.57
N THR A 306 -8.46 -19.86 3.33
CA THR A 306 -9.64 -19.76 2.49
C THR A 306 -10.90 -19.57 3.35
N PRO A 307 -12.00 -19.05 2.78
CA PRO A 307 -13.27 -18.96 3.48
C PRO A 307 -13.78 -20.34 3.90
N ARG A 308 -14.83 -20.39 4.72
CA ARG A 308 -15.47 -21.65 5.09
C ARG A 308 -15.87 -22.44 3.83
N PRO A 309 -15.91 -23.78 3.89
CA PRO A 309 -16.41 -24.58 2.78
C PRO A 309 -17.74 -24.02 2.26
N HIS A 310 -17.84 -23.82 0.94
CA HIS A 310 -19.00 -23.25 0.24
C HIS A 310 -19.22 -21.73 0.37
N ALA A 311 -18.30 -20.99 0.99
CA ALA A 311 -18.29 -19.53 0.94
C ALA A 311 -17.27 -19.04 -0.10
N ASP A 312 -17.69 -18.11 -0.96
CA ASP A 312 -16.79 -17.49 -1.94
C ASP A 312 -15.89 -16.41 -1.29
N TYR A 313 -16.27 -15.91 -0.11
CA TYR A 313 -15.56 -14.83 0.59
C TYR A 313 -15.71 -14.90 2.12
N PHE A 314 -14.78 -14.23 2.82
CA PHE A 314 -14.83 -14.06 4.27
C PHE A 314 -15.85 -13.00 4.70
N SER A 315 -16.49 -13.21 5.86
CA SER A 315 -17.24 -12.14 6.53
C SER A 315 -16.27 -11.08 7.06
N ASN A 316 -16.72 -9.82 7.12
CA ASN A 316 -15.91 -8.73 7.69
C ASN A 316 -15.46 -9.03 9.13
N THR A 317 -16.30 -9.69 9.93
CA THR A 317 -15.96 -10.11 11.29
C THR A 317 -14.86 -11.17 11.32
N ALA A 318 -14.90 -12.15 10.42
CA ALA A 318 -13.87 -13.19 10.32
C ALA A 318 -12.53 -12.58 9.89
N VAL A 319 -12.54 -11.68 8.90
CA VAL A 319 -11.33 -10.96 8.45
C VAL A 319 -10.70 -10.19 9.59
N MET A 320 -11.48 -9.37 10.30
CA MET A 320 -10.95 -8.55 11.40
C MET A 320 -10.44 -9.40 12.56
N SER A 321 -11.07 -10.56 12.83
CA SER A 321 -10.61 -11.52 13.84
C SER A 321 -9.25 -12.13 13.45
N ILE A 322 -9.13 -12.62 12.21
CA ILE A 322 -7.90 -13.24 11.68
C ILE A 322 -6.75 -12.22 11.66
N ILE A 323 -6.99 -11.01 11.13
CA ILE A 323 -5.98 -9.94 11.09
C ILE A 323 -5.57 -9.54 12.51
N GLY A 324 -6.54 -9.39 13.42
CA GLY A 324 -6.26 -9.08 14.82
C GLY A 324 -5.31 -10.11 15.46
N ARG A 325 -5.51 -11.40 15.19
CA ARG A 325 -4.65 -12.49 15.72
C ARG A 325 -3.27 -12.51 15.07
N LEU A 326 -3.17 -12.27 13.76
CA LEU A 326 -1.89 -12.13 13.06
C LEU A 326 -1.04 -10.98 13.62
N GLU A 327 -1.67 -9.87 13.99
CA GLU A 327 -0.99 -8.69 14.57
C GLU A 327 -0.56 -8.88 16.04
N HIS A 328 -1.22 -9.76 16.80
CA HIS A 328 -1.03 -9.91 18.25
C HIS A 328 -0.14 -11.10 18.67
N HIS A 329 0.74 -11.55 17.78
CA HIS A 329 1.67 -12.68 17.95
C HIS A 329 0.94 -14.04 18.00
N MET A 330 1.22 -14.90 17.00
CA MET A 330 0.80 -16.31 17.03
C MET A 330 1.76 -17.08 17.94
N GLU A 331 1.26 -18.01 18.75
CA GLU A 331 2.05 -18.89 19.61
C GLU A 331 2.13 -20.31 19.02
N LEU A 332 3.29 -20.69 18.47
CA LEU A 332 3.53 -22.06 17.97
C LEU A 332 4.47 -22.81 18.94
N PRO A 333 4.27 -24.14 19.13
CA PRO A 333 5.13 -24.93 19.98
C PRO A 333 6.61 -24.89 19.57
N ASN A 334 7.49 -24.97 20.57
CA ASN A 334 8.94 -24.94 20.37
C ASN A 334 9.49 -26.10 19.51
N THR A 335 8.69 -27.13 19.23
CA THR A 335 9.04 -28.25 18.33
C THR A 335 9.35 -27.78 16.91
N PHE A 336 8.86 -26.61 16.51
CA PHE A 336 9.10 -26.00 15.19
C PHE A 336 10.26 -24.99 15.20
N GLY A 337 11.02 -24.93 16.29
CA GLY A 337 12.10 -23.95 16.47
C GLY A 337 11.57 -22.52 16.64
N SER A 338 12.46 -21.54 16.48
CA SER A 338 12.05 -20.13 16.48
C SER A 338 11.35 -19.79 15.16
N TYR A 339 10.19 -19.16 15.23
CA TYR A 339 9.44 -18.73 14.04
C TYR A 339 9.18 -17.22 14.05
N LYS A 340 8.90 -16.65 12.87
CA LYS A 340 8.50 -15.25 12.71
C LYS A 340 7.45 -15.13 11.62
N LEU A 341 6.42 -14.31 11.86
CA LEU A 341 5.51 -13.85 10.82
C LEU A 341 6.26 -12.85 9.93
N ILE A 342 6.46 -13.22 8.67
CA ILE A 342 7.21 -12.41 7.70
C ILE A 342 6.30 -11.43 6.99
N ASP A 343 5.12 -11.90 6.57
CA ASP A 343 4.18 -11.11 5.78
C ASP A 343 2.79 -11.72 5.82
N TRP A 344 1.76 -10.91 5.56
CA TRP A 344 0.42 -11.39 5.23
C TRP A 344 -0.26 -10.44 4.25
N ASN A 345 -1.08 -10.98 3.36
CA ASN A 345 -1.82 -10.22 2.36
C ASN A 345 -3.27 -10.66 2.28
N VAL A 346 -4.14 -9.77 1.83
CA VAL A 346 -5.56 -10.02 1.61
C VAL A 346 -5.86 -9.89 0.13
N GLU A 347 -6.37 -10.95 -0.47
CA GLU A 347 -6.76 -10.95 -1.87
C GLU A 347 -8.27 -10.62 -1.98
N PRO A 348 -8.62 -9.47 -2.58
CA PRO A 348 -10.02 -9.12 -2.79
C PRO A 348 -10.63 -10.04 -3.86
N LEU A 349 -11.91 -10.34 -3.72
CA LEU A 349 -12.66 -11.08 -4.71
C LEU A 349 -12.73 -10.24 -5.99
N SER A 350 -11.96 -10.65 -6.99
CA SER A 350 -11.96 -10.07 -8.33
C SER A 350 -13.40 -10.07 -8.85
N LYS A 351 -14.01 -8.89 -8.97
CA LYS A 351 -15.26 -8.74 -9.72
C LYS A 351 -14.93 -9.08 -11.17
N ARG A 352 -15.17 -10.34 -11.55
CA ARG A 352 -15.15 -10.76 -12.94
C ARG A 352 -16.17 -9.92 -13.70
N ASN A 353 -15.69 -8.91 -14.43
CA ASN A 353 -16.54 -7.97 -15.15
C ASN A 353 -17.53 -8.75 -16.00
N TRP A 354 -18.81 -8.35 -15.99
CA TRP A 354 -19.90 -8.96 -16.76
C TRP A 354 -19.50 -9.27 -18.21
N TRP A 355 -18.71 -8.38 -18.81
CA TRP A 355 -18.08 -8.54 -20.12
C TRP A 355 -17.23 -9.79 -20.28
N GLN A 356 -16.39 -10.17 -19.30
CA GLN A 356 -15.59 -11.40 -19.37
C GLN A 356 -16.43 -12.68 -19.22
N ARG A 357 -17.61 -12.60 -18.60
CA ARG A 357 -18.50 -13.76 -18.42
C ARG A 357 -19.39 -14.00 -19.63
N HIS A 358 -19.78 -12.94 -20.33
CA HIS A 358 -20.73 -13.01 -21.46
C HIS A 358 -20.12 -12.73 -22.83
N TYR A 359 -18.83 -12.35 -22.94
CA TYR A 359 -18.16 -12.10 -24.23
C TYR A 359 -18.32 -13.26 -25.23
N MET A 360 -18.14 -14.50 -24.77
CA MET A 360 -18.31 -15.68 -25.64
C MET A 360 -19.76 -15.84 -26.12
N VAL A 361 -20.73 -15.54 -25.26
CA VAL A 361 -22.16 -15.62 -25.58
C VAL A 361 -22.57 -14.51 -26.55
N VAL A 362 -22.13 -13.27 -26.29
CA VAL A 362 -22.36 -12.12 -27.18
C VAL A 362 -21.70 -12.34 -28.54
N GLY A 363 -20.46 -12.86 -28.56
CA GLY A 363 -19.77 -13.23 -29.80
C GLY A 363 -20.52 -14.29 -30.61
N LEU A 364 -21.09 -15.29 -29.95
CA LEU A 364 -21.91 -16.34 -30.58
C LEU A 364 -23.19 -15.78 -31.20
N VAL A 365 -23.89 -14.88 -30.49
CA VAL A 365 -25.10 -14.22 -31.00
C VAL A 365 -24.76 -13.35 -32.22
N VAL A 366 -23.70 -12.54 -32.16
CA VAL A 366 -23.26 -11.71 -33.29
C VAL A 366 -22.92 -12.57 -34.50
N LEU A 367 -22.18 -13.67 -34.32
CA LEU A 367 -21.84 -14.59 -35.41
C LEU A 367 -23.08 -15.20 -36.07
N LEU A 368 -24.05 -15.66 -35.26
CA LEU A 368 -25.31 -16.23 -35.77
C LEU A 368 -26.13 -15.19 -36.55
N THR A 369 -26.19 -13.95 -36.07
CA THR A 369 -26.90 -12.87 -36.77
C THR A 369 -26.25 -12.51 -38.11
N LEU A 370 -24.91 -12.51 -38.18
CA LEU A 370 -24.17 -12.29 -39.43
C LEU A 370 -24.41 -13.41 -40.45
N LEU A 371 -24.42 -14.67 -40.01
CA LEU A 371 -24.68 -15.81 -40.89
C LEU A 371 -26.11 -15.79 -41.46
N LEU A 372 -27.10 -15.44 -40.64
CA LEU A 372 -28.49 -15.26 -41.08
C LEU A 372 -28.63 -14.08 -42.05
N GLY A 373 -27.94 -12.96 -41.79
CA GLY A 373 -27.89 -11.80 -42.68
C GLY A 373 -27.28 -12.12 -44.05
N LEU A 374 -26.15 -12.84 -44.07
CA LEU A 374 -25.50 -13.26 -45.32
C LEU A 374 -26.35 -14.27 -46.11
N SER A 375 -27.04 -15.19 -45.41
CA SER A 375 -27.94 -16.16 -46.05
C SER A 375 -29.14 -15.46 -46.71
N THR A 376 -29.82 -14.57 -45.99
CA THR A 376 -30.96 -13.81 -46.53
C THR A 376 -30.55 -12.89 -47.69
N TYR A 377 -29.38 -12.25 -47.59
CA TYR A 377 -28.82 -11.46 -48.68
C TYR A 377 -28.49 -12.32 -49.91
N GLY A 378 -27.91 -13.51 -49.72
CA GLY A 378 -27.65 -14.47 -50.79
C GLY A 378 -28.94 -14.94 -51.48
N ILE A 379 -29.97 -15.27 -50.72
CA ILE A 379 -31.29 -15.65 -51.25
C ILE A 379 -31.90 -14.49 -52.05
N PHE A 380 -31.80 -13.26 -51.55
CA PHE A 380 -32.27 -12.07 -52.24
C PHE A 380 -31.54 -11.84 -53.58
N LEU A 381 -30.22 -12.02 -53.62
CA LEU A 381 -29.45 -11.91 -54.86
C LEU A 381 -29.82 -13.00 -55.88
N ILE A 382 -30.05 -14.24 -55.41
CA ILE A 382 -30.51 -15.33 -56.28
C ILE A 382 -31.91 -15.03 -56.83
N TRP A 383 -32.82 -14.57 -55.97
CA TRP A 383 -34.18 -14.20 -56.38
C TRP A 383 -34.19 -13.05 -57.39
N LYS A 384 -33.40 -12.00 -57.14
CA LYS A 384 -33.21 -10.87 -58.07
C LYS A 384 -32.65 -11.31 -59.42
N LYS A 385 -31.66 -12.21 -59.41
CA LYS A 385 -31.05 -12.74 -60.64
C LYS A 385 -32.05 -13.62 -61.41
N ARG A 386 -32.93 -14.35 -60.71
CA ARG A 386 -34.00 -15.17 -61.29
C ARG A 386 -35.12 -14.33 -61.93
N GLN A 387 -35.50 -13.22 -61.30
CA GLN A 387 -36.41 -12.23 -61.92
C GLN A 387 -35.82 -11.60 -63.19
N GLN A 388 -34.52 -11.30 -63.18
CA GLN A 388 -33.84 -10.79 -64.39
C GLN A 388 -33.76 -11.84 -65.52
N SER A 389 -33.71 -13.14 -65.20
CA SER A 389 -33.77 -14.20 -66.21
C SER A 389 -35.18 -14.47 -66.76
N GLU A 390 -36.24 -14.24 -65.99
CA GLU A 390 -37.63 -14.43 -66.48
C GLU A 390 -38.10 -13.29 -67.40
N HIS A 391 -37.57 -12.07 -67.27
CA HIS A 391 -37.91 -10.96 -68.16
C HIS A 391 -37.31 -11.08 -69.59
N SER A 392 -36.69 -12.20 -69.95
CA SER A 392 -36.16 -12.47 -71.29
C SER A 392 -36.86 -13.62 -72.03
N TYR A 393 -38.11 -13.96 -71.67
CA TYR A 393 -38.94 -14.84 -72.50
C TYR A 393 -40.24 -14.13 -72.91
N LYS A 394 -40.32 -13.75 -74.20
CA LYS A 394 -41.54 -13.25 -74.84
C LYS A 394 -42.30 -14.49 -75.38
N PRO A 395 -43.52 -14.80 -74.93
CA PRO A 395 -44.31 -15.83 -75.59
C PRO A 395 -44.87 -15.24 -76.90
N VAL A 396 -44.60 -15.91 -78.02
CA VAL A 396 -45.35 -15.74 -79.26
C VAL A 396 -46.57 -16.62 -79.12
N ASP A 397 -47.73 -16.02 -78.90
CA ASP A 397 -49.05 -16.46 -79.39
C ASP A 397 -50.13 -15.58 -78.76
N VAL A 398 -50.60 -14.60 -79.52
CA VAL A 398 -51.87 -13.92 -79.27
C VAL A 398 -52.82 -14.41 -80.36
N ALA A 399 -53.78 -15.23 -79.95
CA ALA A 399 -54.90 -15.64 -80.78
C ALA A 399 -55.74 -14.41 -81.15
N VAL A 400 -55.95 -14.21 -82.45
CA VAL A 400 -56.88 -13.23 -83.01
C VAL A 400 -58.31 -13.74 -82.78
N SER A 401 -59.15 -12.92 -82.17
CA SER A 401 -60.59 -13.19 -82.04
C SER A 401 -61.28 -12.89 -83.36
N GLU A 402 -61.75 -13.93 -84.03
CA GLU A 402 -62.60 -13.87 -85.21
C GLU A 402 -64.03 -13.52 -84.79
N GLN A 403 -64.58 -12.45 -85.36
CA GLN A 403 -65.87 -11.89 -85.03
C GLN A 403 -66.77 -11.99 -86.26
N GLU A 404 -67.47 -13.12 -86.36
CA GLU A 404 -68.57 -13.34 -87.31
C GLU A 404 -69.85 -12.71 -86.75
N LEU A 405 -70.49 -11.84 -87.54
CA LEU A 405 -71.88 -11.41 -87.34
C LEU A 405 -72.71 -11.87 -88.55
N GLN A 406 -73.84 -12.47 -88.22
CA GLN A 406 -74.81 -13.20 -89.06
C GLN A 406 -75.70 -12.30 -89.96
N PRO A 407 -76.54 -12.89 -90.85
CA PRO A 407 -76.85 -12.38 -92.19
C PRO A 407 -78.16 -11.59 -92.32
N LEU A 408 -78.20 -10.70 -93.32
CA LEU A 408 -79.24 -10.58 -94.35
C LEU A 408 -78.81 -9.61 -95.46
#